data_AF-A0A7K1DIP8-F1
#
_entry.id   AF-A0A7K1DIP8-F1
#
_cell.length_a   1.000
_cell.length_b   1.000
_cell.length_c   1.000
_cell.angle_alpha   90.00
_cell.angle_beta   90.00
_cell.angle_gamma   90.00
#
_symmetry.space_group_name_H-M   'P 1'
#
loop_
_entity.id
_entity.type
_entity.pdbx_description
1 polymer ?
#
loop_
_entity_poly.entity_id
_entity_poly.type
_entity_poly.pdbx_seq_one_letter_code
_entity_poly.pdbx_strand_id
1 'polypeptide(L)' 'MHNLTSDLALALEVADAADAVSLAGFNARSFTVERKADKSEVTEIDRATETA' A
#
# COMPACT_ATOMS: atom_id res chain seq x y z
N MET A 1 -9.00 26.79 -6.15
CA MET A 1 -8.00 26.45 -5.12
C MET A 1 -8.26 25.02 -4.69
N HIS A 2 -7.21 24.19 -4.68
CA HIS A 2 -7.27 22.83 -4.13
C HIS A 2 -7.57 22.93 -2.63
N ASN A 3 -8.49 22.11 -2.12
CA ASN A 3 -8.91 22.17 -0.72
C ASN A 3 -8.13 21.12 0.07
N LEU A 4 -7.08 21.58 0.75
CA LEU A 4 -6.19 20.70 1.53
C LEU A 4 -6.94 19.87 2.58
N THR A 5 -8.07 20.33 3.09
CA THR A 5 -8.89 19.54 4.03
C THR A 5 -9.52 18.33 3.35
N SER A 6 -10.02 18.47 2.12
CA SER A 6 -10.56 17.31 1.38
C SER A 6 -9.46 16.35 0.95
N ASP A 7 -8.29 16.88 0.57
CA ASP A 7 -7.17 16.04 0.15
C ASP A 7 -6.59 15.26 1.34
N LEU A 8 -6.52 15.90 2.52
CA LEU A 8 -6.14 15.21 3.75
C LEU A 8 -7.14 14.12 4.15
N ALA A 9 -8.44 14.40 4.04
CA ALA A 9 -9.46 13.40 4.34
C ALA A 9 -9.33 12.17 3.42
N LEU A 10 -9.13 12.39 2.12
CA LEU A 10 -8.87 11.33 1.16
C LEU A 10 -7.57 10.58 1.47
N ALA A 11 -6.49 11.29 1.79
CA ALA A 11 -5.21 10.67 2.10
C ALA A 11 -5.27 9.76 3.34
N LEU A 12 -6.04 10.15 4.37
CA LEU A 12 -6.26 9.33 5.54
C LEU A 12 -7.07 8.06 5.21
N GLU A 13 -8.13 8.19 4.40
CA GLU A 13 -8.93 7.03 3.96
C GLU A 13 -8.08 6.02 3.16
N VAL A 14 -7.26 6.51 2.24
CA VAL A 14 -6.33 5.67 1.46
C VAL A 14 -5.27 5.03 2.36
N ALA A 15 -4.75 5.76 3.36
CA ALA A 15 -3.79 5.21 4.31
C ALA A 15 -4.40 4.08 5.16
N ASP A 16 -5.64 4.25 5.65
CA ASP A 16 -6.34 3.21 6.41
C ASP A 16 -6.55 1.94 5.56
N ALA A 17 -6.90 2.09 4.28
CA ALA A 17 -7.05 0.96 3.34
C ALA A 17 -5.71 0.25 3.07
N ALA A 18 -4.64 1.02 2.85
CA ALA A 18 -3.29 0.51 2.63
C ALA A 18 -2.74 -0.26 3.85
N ASP A 19 -2.99 0.27 5.06
CA ASP A 19 -2.57 -0.36 6.32
C ASP A 19 -3.30 -1.68 6.56
N ALA A 20 -4.60 -1.76 6.23
CA ALA A 20 -5.38 -2.99 6.38
C ALA A 20 -4.79 -4.15 5.55
N VAL A 21 -4.30 -3.88 4.35
CA VAL A 21 -3.68 -4.88 3.47
C VAL A 21 -2.26 -5.21 3.92
N SER A 22 -1.44 -4.18 4.13
CA SER A 22 -0.01 -4.37 4.42
C SER A 22 0.22 -5.01 5.79
N LEU A 23 -0.54 -4.63 6.81
CA LEU A 23 -0.45 -5.20 8.16
C LEU A 23 -0.88 -6.67 8.20
N ALA A 24 -1.94 -7.02 7.46
CA ALA A 24 -2.38 -8.41 7.35
C ALA A 24 -1.30 -9.30 6.71
N GLY A 25 -0.72 -8.84 5.60
CA GLY A 25 0.38 -9.53 4.93
C GLY A 25 1.64 -9.65 5.80
N PHE A 26 2.00 -8.59 6.52
CA PHE A 26 3.12 -8.60 7.46
C PHE A 26 2.93 -9.64 8.58
N ASN A 27 1.75 -9.69 9.18
CA ASN A 27 1.43 -10.64 10.25
C ASN A 27 1.41 -12.09 9.76
N ALA A 28 0.90 -12.34 8.55
CA ALA A 28 0.85 -13.67 7.96
C ALA A 28 2.24 -14.23 7.62
N ARG A 29 3.24 -13.35 7.38
CA ARG A 29 4.61 -13.71 6.95
C ARG A 29 4.64 -14.66 5.74
N SER A 30 3.62 -14.58 4.90
CA SER A 30 3.45 -15.42 3.72
C SER A 30 3.12 -14.51 2.56
N PHE A 31 4.09 -14.32 1.67
CA PHE A 31 3.99 -13.48 0.48
C PHE A 31 5.05 -13.89 -0.52
N THR A 32 4.84 -13.57 -1.78
CA THR A 32 5.87 -13.69 -2.81
C THR A 32 6.69 -12.41 -2.90
N VAL A 33 7.97 -12.55 -3.27
CA VAL A 33 8.88 -11.44 -3.57
C VAL A 33 9.28 -11.53 -5.03
N GLU A 34 9.06 -10.45 -5.76
CA GLU A 34 9.50 -10.23 -7.13
C GLU A 34 10.57 -9.14 -7.19
N ARG A 35 11.25 -9.01 -8.33
CA ARG A 35 12.19 -7.91 -8.60
C ARG A 35 11.72 -7.05 -9.75
N LYS A 36 11.73 -5.73 -9.54
CA LYS A 36 11.48 -4.73 -10.58
C LYS A 36 12.65 -4.67 -11.57
N ALA A 37 12.45 -3.94 -12.68
CA ALA A 37 13.48 -3.76 -13.70
C ALA A 37 14.76 -3.10 -13.17
N ASP A 38 14.64 -2.25 -12.15
CA ASP A 38 15.76 -1.60 -11.45
C ASP A 38 16.41 -2.48 -10.36
N LYS A 39 15.99 -3.75 -10.25
CA LYS A 39 16.43 -4.75 -9.26
C LYS A 39 15.98 -4.49 -7.82
N SER A 40 15.13 -3.49 -7.58
CA SER A 40 14.46 -3.35 -6.27
C SER A 40 13.45 -4.49 -6.04
N GLU A 41 13.23 -4.82 -4.77
CA GLU A 41 12.26 -5.84 -4.37
C GLU A 41 10.84 -5.27 -4.38
N VAL A 42 9.86 -6.11 -4.70
CA VAL A 42 8.44 -5.82 -4.56
C VAL A 42 7.73 -7.08 -4.15
N THR A 43 6.84 -6.98 -3.18
CA THR A 43 6.03 -8.10 -2.71
C THR A 43 4.66 -8.08 -3.37
N GLU A 44 3.97 -9.22 -3.34
CA GLU A 44 2.54 -9.28 -3.64
C GLU A 44 1.73 -8.29 -2.78
N ILE A 45 2.15 -8.07 -1.54
CA ILE A 45 1.52 -7.13 -0.60
C ILE A 45 1.62 -5.70 -1.12
N ASP A 46 2.78 -5.29 -1.62
CA ASP A 46 2.97 -3.93 -2.18
C ASP A 46 2.01 -3.69 -3.35
N ARG A 47 1.86 -4.68 -4.24
CA ARG A 47 0.92 -4.59 -5.37
C ARG A 47 -0.53 -4.55 -4.92
N ALA A 48 -0.89 -5.35 -3.92
CA ALA A 48 -2.24 -5.36 -3.37
C ALA A 48 -2.57 -4.01 -2.71
N THR A 49 -1.63 -3.44 -1.96
CA THR A 49 -1.74 -2.11 -1.34
C THR A 49 -1.93 -1.00 -2.36
N GLU A 50 -1.31 -1.07 -3.55
CA GLU A 50 -1.53 -0.09 -4.63
C GLU A 50 -2.97 -0.11 -5.20
N THR A 51 -3.70 -1.21 -5.04
CA THR A 51 -5.05 -1.41 -5.62
C THR A 51 -6.20 -1.39 -4.60
N ALA A 52 -5.88 -1.28 -3.31
CA ALA A 52 -6.85 -1.19 -2.21
C ALA A 52 -7.58 0.16 -2.24
#